data_AF-A0AAU9G4X9-F1
#
_entry.id   AF-A0AAU9G4X9-F1
#
_cell.length_a   1.000
_cell.length_b   1.000
_cell.length_c   1.000
_cell.angle_alpha   90.00
_cell.angle_beta   90.00
_cell.angle_gamma   90.00
#
_symmetry.space_group_name_H-M   'P 1'
#
loop_
_entity.id
_entity.type
_entity.pdbx_description
1 polymer ?
#
loop_
_entity_poly.entity_id
_entity_poly.type
_entity_poly.pdbx_seq_one_letter_code
_entity_poly.pdbx_strand_id
1 'polypeptide(L)'
;MHEDDLKNQLTIARNEINNLRQQVRNLQHVQRKDIETITRLLKDFRCEGCTNKQNAKAKDATATATDTDKAEAAPGLQGQEMKGSGSSNSIEESTHFRPIGVIRTAFPEKRAVPRQSIVGSRLRSLIQLNDGVFTNPEHSLEGLSDFSHLWLIYHFHRNSAHPKAKVAPPRLGGERVGVFSTRSPHRPCPIGLSLVEIEKIENATISFFGTDMVDGTPVLDIKPYIPYYDAPALSIDSGRASAVPNETSLDFYDSRQEPDGEESDLELYGAAGYAGNNMSSDAILPPPSAVRVPNWVVASNRLSVCFNEHAEAQLKELQVEKQCIVEILEADPRSVYLRTKYGSQIFTFQLSEVTVTCKFDDKAATVTVVQVRRNENVQVVALDGDQRSA
;
A
#
# COMPACT_ATOMS: atom_id res chain seq x y z
N MET A 1 55.86 3.03 -1.11
CA MET A 1 54.74 2.77 -0.17
C MET A 1 53.38 3.04 -0.80
N HIS A 2 53.16 4.16 -1.49
CA HIS A 2 51.83 4.48 -2.05
C HIS A 2 51.48 3.69 -3.33
N GLU A 3 52.47 3.37 -4.16
CA GLU A 3 52.25 2.64 -5.42
C GLU A 3 51.91 1.15 -5.21
N ASP A 4 52.49 0.52 -4.19
CA ASP A 4 52.21 -0.89 -3.87
C ASP A 4 50.82 -1.07 -3.23
N ASP A 5 50.36 -0.09 -2.45
CA ASP A 5 49.03 -0.09 -1.85
C ASP A 5 47.94 0.08 -2.93
N LEU A 6 48.17 0.96 -3.90
CA LEU A 6 47.30 1.12 -5.07
C LEU A 6 47.24 -0.15 -5.93
N LYS A 7 48.38 -0.84 -6.15
CA LYS A 7 48.41 -2.13 -6.85
C LYS A 7 47.67 -3.22 -6.09
N ASN A 8 47.77 -3.23 -4.76
CA ASN A 8 47.06 -4.20 -3.92
C ASN A 8 45.53 -3.95 -3.95
N GLN A 9 45.10 -2.70 -3.80
CA GLN A 9 43.68 -2.33 -3.92
C GLN A 9 43.10 -2.67 -5.30
N LEU A 10 43.88 -2.45 -6.37
CA LEU A 10 43.46 -2.78 -7.73
C LEU A 10 43.37 -4.31 -7.95
N THR A 11 44.18 -5.09 -7.25
CA THR A 11 44.12 -6.56 -7.26
C THR A 11 42.91 -7.08 -6.50
N ILE A 12 42.62 -6.51 -5.33
CA ILE A 12 41.42 -6.82 -4.55
C ILE A 12 40.15 -6.49 -5.35
N ALA A 13 40.08 -5.30 -5.95
CA ALA A 13 38.96 -4.89 -6.78
C ALA A 13 38.76 -5.83 -7.99
N ARG A 14 39.84 -6.27 -8.65
CA ARG A 14 39.77 -7.26 -9.75
C ARG A 14 39.22 -8.61 -9.29
N ASN A 15 39.67 -9.09 -8.13
CA ASN A 15 39.19 -10.35 -7.56
C ASN A 15 37.70 -10.25 -7.19
N GLU A 16 37.29 -9.13 -6.63
CA GLU A 16 35.90 -8.88 -6.25
C GLU A 16 34.99 -8.76 -7.49
N ILE A 17 35.44 -8.06 -8.53
CA ILE A 17 34.74 -8.02 -9.83
C ILE A 17 34.61 -9.42 -10.43
N ASN A 18 35.64 -10.26 -10.36
CA ASN A 18 35.58 -11.63 -10.87
C ASN A 18 34.62 -12.50 -10.07
N ASN A 19 34.58 -12.36 -8.75
CA ASN A 19 33.65 -13.07 -7.88
C ASN A 19 32.19 -12.65 -8.15
N LEU A 20 31.95 -11.34 -8.28
CA LEU A 20 30.65 -10.79 -8.66
C LEU A 20 30.21 -11.28 -10.05
N ARG A 21 31.10 -11.32 -11.03
CA ARG A 21 30.80 -11.89 -12.36
C ARG A 21 30.42 -13.37 -12.27
N GLN A 22 31.07 -14.15 -11.41
CA GLN A 22 30.73 -15.55 -11.21
C GLN A 22 29.36 -15.71 -10.53
N GLN A 23 29.06 -14.89 -9.53
CA GLN A 23 27.75 -14.88 -8.87
C GLN A 23 26.62 -14.51 -9.83
N VAL A 24 26.83 -13.49 -10.69
CA VAL A 24 25.86 -13.11 -11.72
C VAL A 24 25.63 -14.25 -12.72
N ARG A 25 26.69 -14.93 -13.17
CA ARG A 25 26.55 -16.12 -14.05
C ARG A 25 25.75 -17.24 -13.39
N ASN A 26 26.00 -17.53 -12.12
CA ASN A 26 25.25 -18.55 -11.37
C ASN A 26 23.78 -18.16 -11.22
N LEU A 27 23.49 -16.91 -10.88
CA LEU A 27 22.11 -16.41 -10.77
C LEU A 27 21.38 -16.46 -12.11
N GLN A 28 22.03 -16.08 -13.21
CA GLN A 28 21.47 -16.19 -14.56
C GLN A 28 21.17 -17.66 -14.95
N HIS A 29 22.01 -18.60 -14.52
CA HIS A 29 21.77 -20.02 -14.77
C HIS A 29 20.58 -20.56 -13.97
N VAL A 30 20.47 -20.21 -12.68
CA VAL A 30 19.33 -20.57 -11.82
C VAL A 30 18.04 -19.97 -12.39
N GLN A 31 18.05 -18.68 -12.72
CA GLN A 31 16.89 -18.01 -13.32
C GLN A 31 16.44 -18.68 -14.62
N ARG A 32 17.37 -19.10 -15.49
CA ARG A 32 17.03 -19.82 -16.73
C ARG A 32 16.35 -21.16 -16.45
N LYS A 33 16.86 -21.91 -15.47
CA LYS A 33 16.28 -23.20 -15.05
C LYS A 33 14.89 -23.03 -14.45
N ASP A 34 14.67 -21.95 -13.70
CA ASP A 34 13.37 -21.61 -13.13
C ASP A 34 12.37 -21.24 -14.24
N ILE A 35 12.79 -20.44 -15.23
CA ILE A 35 11.98 -20.10 -16.39
C ILE A 35 11.60 -21.37 -17.19
N GLU A 36 12.54 -22.29 -17.40
CA GLU A 36 12.27 -23.57 -18.07
C GLU A 36 11.27 -24.43 -17.27
N THR A 37 11.41 -24.44 -15.96
CA THR A 37 10.52 -25.19 -15.05
C THR A 37 9.11 -24.59 -15.05
N ILE A 38 8.98 -23.27 -14.93
CA ILE A 38 7.71 -22.56 -15.00
C ILE A 38 7.07 -22.76 -16.37
N THR A 39 7.85 -22.68 -17.45
CA THR A 39 7.34 -22.91 -18.82
C THR A 39 6.82 -24.33 -18.99
N ARG A 40 7.49 -25.34 -18.40
CA ARG A 40 6.99 -26.72 -18.38
C ARG A 40 5.69 -26.82 -17.60
N LEU A 41 5.65 -26.26 -16.39
CA LEU A 41 4.45 -26.26 -15.56
C LEU A 41 3.28 -25.57 -16.27
N LEU A 42 3.49 -24.45 -16.96
CA LEU A 42 2.45 -23.76 -17.73
C LEU A 42 2.00 -24.55 -18.96
N LYS A 43 2.91 -25.29 -19.64
CA LYS A 43 2.54 -26.20 -20.73
C LYS A 43 1.68 -27.36 -20.25
N ASP A 44 1.98 -27.88 -19.06
CA ASP A 44 1.29 -29.02 -18.46
C ASP A 44 0.06 -28.59 -17.66
N PHE A 45 -0.06 -27.30 -17.34
CA PHE A 45 -1.19 -26.75 -16.61
C PHE A 45 -2.47 -26.87 -17.44
N ARG A 46 -3.49 -27.49 -16.84
CA ARG A 46 -4.84 -27.56 -17.36
C ARG A 46 -5.79 -27.15 -16.25
N CYS A 47 -6.74 -26.28 -16.58
CA CYS A 47 -7.79 -25.87 -15.66
C CYS A 47 -8.72 -27.07 -15.35
N GLU A 48 -9.30 -27.18 -14.16
CA GLU A 48 -10.20 -28.30 -13.80
C GLU A 48 -11.36 -28.49 -14.80
N GLY A 49 -11.91 -27.40 -15.34
CA GLY A 49 -12.93 -27.44 -16.40
C GLY A 49 -12.41 -27.91 -17.77
N CYS A 50 -11.11 -27.75 -18.03
CA CYS A 50 -10.43 -28.17 -19.26
C CYS A 50 -10.11 -29.67 -19.22
N THR A 51 -9.70 -30.17 -18.05
CA THR A 51 -9.45 -31.60 -17.78
C THR A 51 -10.75 -32.40 -17.85
N ASN A 52 -11.85 -31.86 -17.32
CA ASN A 52 -13.18 -32.48 -17.44
C ASN A 52 -13.72 -32.48 -18.89
N LYS A 53 -13.44 -31.44 -19.69
CA LYS A 53 -13.82 -31.41 -21.12
C LYS A 53 -13.06 -32.43 -21.98
N GLN A 54 -11.82 -32.77 -21.65
CA GLN A 54 -11.07 -33.81 -22.37
C GLN A 54 -11.53 -35.22 -21.99
N ASN A 55 -11.85 -35.46 -20.71
CA ASN A 55 -12.46 -36.74 -20.28
C ASN A 55 -13.88 -36.95 -20.83
N ALA A 56 -14.63 -35.86 -21.08
CA ALA A 56 -15.92 -35.92 -21.78
C ALA A 56 -15.74 -36.19 -23.29
N LYS A 57 -14.78 -35.54 -23.96
CA LYS A 57 -14.49 -35.78 -25.38
C LYS A 57 -13.89 -37.16 -25.67
N ALA A 58 -13.20 -37.78 -24.72
CA ALA A 58 -12.72 -39.16 -24.85
C ALA A 58 -13.84 -40.21 -24.69
N LYS A 59 -15.00 -39.83 -24.11
CA LYS A 59 -16.20 -40.68 -24.03
C LYS A 59 -17.16 -40.50 -25.21
N ASP A 60 -17.07 -39.39 -25.93
CA ASP A 60 -17.91 -39.08 -27.11
C ASP A 60 -17.30 -39.53 -28.45
N ALA A 61 -16.05 -40.00 -28.46
CA ALA A 61 -15.34 -40.41 -29.69
C ALA A 61 -15.45 -41.91 -30.02
N THR A 62 -16.30 -42.67 -29.31
CA THR A 62 -16.46 -44.13 -29.56
C THR A 62 -17.92 -44.55 -29.73
N ALA A 63 -18.78 -43.68 -30.24
CA ALA A 63 -20.17 -43.99 -30.52
C ALA A 63 -20.58 -43.59 -31.96
N THR A 64 -19.99 -44.26 -32.95
CA THR A 64 -20.62 -44.55 -34.25
C THR A 64 -19.81 -45.62 -34.98
N ALA A 65 -20.21 -46.90 -34.87
CA ALA A 65 -20.20 -47.87 -35.97
C ALA A 65 -20.86 -49.20 -35.54
N THR A 66 -22.02 -49.46 -36.16
CA THR A 66 -22.53 -50.77 -36.64
C THR A 66 -22.95 -51.87 -35.66
N ASP A 67 -24.27 -52.04 -35.54
CA ASP A 67 -25.06 -53.25 -35.83
C ASP A 67 -24.38 -54.64 -35.72
N THR A 68 -24.84 -55.48 -34.79
CA THR A 68 -25.59 -56.74 -35.03
C THR A 68 -25.66 -57.63 -33.78
N ASP A 69 -26.73 -58.41 -33.71
CA ASP A 69 -27.16 -59.36 -32.67
C ASP A 69 -26.08 -60.24 -32.02
N LYS A 70 -26.17 -60.44 -30.69
CA LYS A 70 -26.45 -61.75 -30.03
C LYS A 70 -26.20 -61.75 -28.50
N ALA A 71 -27.27 -62.10 -27.80
CA ALA A 71 -27.41 -63.02 -26.66
C ALA A 71 -26.23 -63.32 -25.68
N GLU A 72 -26.61 -63.18 -24.39
CA GLU A 72 -26.37 -64.09 -23.25
C GLU A 72 -25.20 -63.88 -22.26
N ALA A 73 -25.65 -63.75 -20.99
CA ALA A 73 -25.14 -64.30 -19.74
C ALA A 73 -24.03 -63.56 -18.92
N ALA A 74 -24.41 -63.28 -17.67
CA ALA A 74 -23.57 -63.01 -16.48
C ALA A 74 -22.65 -64.23 -16.14
N PRO A 75 -21.83 -64.31 -15.04
CA PRO A 75 -21.73 -63.44 -13.84
C PRO A 75 -20.30 -63.27 -13.21
N GLY A 76 -20.23 -62.60 -12.04
CA GLY A 76 -19.24 -62.83 -10.96
C GLY A 76 -18.06 -61.86 -10.87
N LEU A 77 -17.41 -61.58 -9.74
CA LEU A 77 -17.61 -61.78 -8.29
C LEU A 77 -16.41 -61.09 -7.58
N GLN A 78 -16.65 -60.48 -6.42
CA GLN A 78 -15.78 -60.33 -5.23
C GLN A 78 -14.48 -59.48 -5.19
N GLY A 79 -14.30 -58.83 -4.02
CA GLY A 79 -13.00 -58.60 -3.34
C GLY A 79 -12.63 -57.13 -3.12
N GLN A 80 -13.11 -56.46 -2.06
CA GLN A 80 -12.39 -56.16 -0.79
C GLN A 80 -11.04 -55.41 -0.91
N GLU A 81 -10.93 -54.22 -0.32
CA GLU A 81 -10.17 -53.96 0.93
C GLU A 81 -10.19 -52.48 1.34
N MET A 82 -10.34 -52.23 2.65
CA MET A 82 -10.16 -50.92 3.30
C MET A 82 -8.67 -50.65 3.56
N LYS A 83 -8.23 -49.39 3.44
CA LYS A 83 -7.28 -48.78 4.38
C LYS A 83 -7.59 -47.30 4.58
N GLY A 84 -7.99 -46.96 5.81
CA GLY A 84 -7.97 -45.59 6.30
C GLY A 84 -6.54 -45.11 6.50
N SER A 85 -6.33 -43.83 6.23
CA SER A 85 -5.16 -43.06 6.65
C SER A 85 -5.64 -41.62 6.82
N GLY A 86 -5.65 -41.16 8.07
CA GLY A 86 -5.92 -39.77 8.40
C GLY A 86 -4.78 -38.89 7.91
N SER A 87 -5.14 -37.78 7.27
CA SER A 87 -4.27 -36.63 7.10
C SER A 87 -5.11 -35.39 7.35
N SER A 88 -4.89 -34.79 8.51
CA SER A 88 -5.36 -33.46 8.88
C SER A 88 -4.79 -32.43 7.89
N ASN A 89 -5.49 -32.19 6.78
CA ASN A 89 -5.22 -31.03 5.95
C ASN A 89 -6.02 -29.86 6.53
N SER A 90 -5.36 -29.05 7.36
CA SER A 90 -5.79 -27.67 7.56
C SER A 90 -5.64 -26.98 6.21
N ILE A 91 -6.77 -26.74 5.55
CA ILE A 91 -6.82 -25.98 4.31
C ILE A 91 -6.42 -24.55 4.69
N GLU A 92 -5.25 -24.10 4.23
CA GLU A 92 -4.89 -22.68 4.25
C GLU A 92 -5.84 -21.95 3.28
N GLU A 93 -7.01 -21.59 3.78
CA GLU A 93 -8.02 -20.84 3.04
C GLU A 93 -7.51 -19.40 2.86
N SER A 94 -7.06 -19.08 1.64
CA SER A 94 -6.53 -17.77 1.29
C SER A 94 -7.63 -16.89 0.71
N THR A 95 -7.98 -15.82 1.43
CA THR A 95 -8.94 -14.81 0.95
C THR A 95 -8.29 -13.89 -0.08
N HIS A 96 -8.91 -13.76 -1.25
CA HIS A 96 -8.41 -12.93 -2.34
C HIS A 96 -9.29 -11.70 -2.52
N PHE A 97 -8.69 -10.51 -2.46
CA PHE A 97 -9.37 -9.24 -2.72
C PHE A 97 -9.10 -8.77 -4.15
N ARG A 98 -10.13 -8.27 -4.83
CA ARG A 98 -9.99 -7.61 -6.13
C ARG A 98 -9.97 -6.09 -5.92
N PRO A 99 -8.99 -5.36 -6.46
CA PRO A 99 -8.97 -3.91 -6.35
C PRO A 99 -10.18 -3.26 -7.02
N ILE A 100 -10.80 -2.31 -6.33
CA ILE A 100 -11.94 -1.54 -6.84
C ILE A 100 -11.52 -0.37 -7.73
N GLY A 101 -10.26 0.05 -7.63
CA GLY A 101 -9.71 1.16 -8.40
C GLY A 101 -8.21 1.31 -8.24
N VAL A 102 -7.67 2.39 -8.80
CA VAL A 102 -6.25 2.73 -8.78
C VAL A 102 -6.07 4.17 -8.32
N ILE A 103 -5.12 4.38 -7.41
CA ILE A 103 -4.71 5.69 -6.94
C ILE A 103 -3.63 6.25 -7.87
N ARG A 104 -3.85 7.47 -8.36
CA ARG A 104 -2.88 8.26 -9.11
C ARG A 104 -2.29 9.36 -8.24
N THR A 105 -0.97 9.45 -8.19
CA THR A 105 -0.27 10.40 -7.31
C THR A 105 0.93 11.03 -8.00
N ALA A 106 1.44 12.11 -7.42
CA ALA A 106 2.70 12.73 -7.85
C ALA A 106 3.95 11.88 -7.51
N PHE A 107 3.81 10.67 -6.99
CA PHE A 107 4.93 9.86 -6.54
C PHE A 107 5.11 8.61 -7.40
N PRO A 108 5.90 8.65 -8.49
CA PRO A 108 6.11 7.48 -9.34
C PRO A 108 6.89 6.36 -8.63
N GLU A 109 7.63 6.68 -7.57
CA GLU A 109 8.44 5.75 -6.78
C GLU A 109 8.19 5.91 -5.27
N LYS A 110 8.63 4.95 -4.46
CA LYS A 110 8.52 5.00 -2.98
C LYS A 110 9.30 6.16 -2.36
N ARG A 111 10.27 6.72 -3.08
CA ARG A 111 11.20 7.70 -2.55
C ARG A 111 10.47 9.04 -2.39
N ALA A 112 10.58 9.62 -1.20
CA ALA A 112 9.91 10.87 -0.82
C ALA A 112 8.38 10.85 -0.75
N VAL A 113 7.75 9.67 -0.89
CA VAL A 113 6.35 9.50 -0.50
C VAL A 113 6.20 9.89 0.98
N PRO A 114 5.25 10.77 1.32
CA PRO A 114 4.97 11.15 2.69
C PRO A 114 4.76 9.92 3.56
N ARG A 115 5.18 10.01 4.83
CA ARG A 115 5.03 8.87 5.76
C ARG A 115 3.58 8.65 6.19
N GLN A 116 2.79 9.70 6.13
CA GLN A 116 1.39 9.80 6.54
C GLN A 116 0.73 10.87 5.66
N SER A 117 -0.55 10.72 5.32
CA SER A 117 -1.30 11.63 4.44
C SER A 117 -1.22 13.11 4.86
N ILE A 118 -1.15 13.40 6.16
CA ILE A 118 -1.07 14.77 6.70
C ILE A 118 0.21 15.53 6.34
N VAL A 119 1.30 14.83 6.00
CA VAL A 119 2.61 15.46 5.73
C VAL A 119 2.66 16.17 4.39
N GLY A 120 1.75 15.87 3.45
CA GLY A 120 1.64 16.54 2.16
C GLY A 120 0.19 16.91 1.89
N SER A 121 -0.39 17.68 2.82
CA SER A 121 -1.85 17.90 2.86
C SER A 121 -2.39 18.49 1.57
N ARG A 122 -1.63 19.34 0.87
CA ARG A 122 -2.09 20.00 -0.36
C ARG A 122 -1.80 19.24 -1.65
N LEU A 123 -1.18 18.06 -1.57
CA LEU A 123 -0.91 17.26 -2.76
C LEU A 123 -2.21 16.64 -3.26
N ARG A 124 -2.65 17.13 -4.42
CA ARG A 124 -3.79 16.57 -5.14
C ARG A 124 -3.46 15.17 -5.64
N SER A 125 -4.42 14.26 -5.51
CA SER A 125 -4.34 12.90 -6.02
C SER A 125 -5.73 12.44 -6.46
N LEU A 126 -5.77 11.33 -7.20
CA LEU A 126 -6.99 10.84 -7.82
C LEU A 126 -7.18 9.36 -7.51
N ILE A 127 -8.43 8.95 -7.35
CA ILE A 127 -8.84 7.55 -7.39
C ILE A 127 -9.64 7.36 -8.66
N GLN A 128 -9.23 6.42 -9.50
CA GLN A 128 -9.99 5.98 -10.67
C GLN A 128 -10.58 4.61 -10.35
N LEU A 129 -11.91 4.50 -10.29
CA LEU A 129 -12.55 3.19 -10.14
C LEU A 129 -12.35 2.36 -11.42
N ASN A 130 -12.26 1.05 -11.26
CA ASN A 130 -12.11 0.13 -12.38
C ASN A 130 -13.47 -0.14 -13.03
N ASP A 131 -13.56 0.00 -14.35
CA ASP A 131 -14.79 -0.23 -15.13
C ASP A 131 -15.39 -1.65 -14.96
N GLY A 132 -14.56 -2.63 -14.60
CA GLY A 132 -14.99 -4.02 -14.46
C GLY A 132 -15.58 -4.39 -13.07
N VAL A 133 -15.63 -3.44 -12.13
CA VAL A 133 -16.10 -3.72 -10.75
C VAL A 133 -17.62 -3.62 -10.65
N PHE A 134 -18.20 -2.62 -11.29
CA PHE A 134 -19.64 -2.36 -11.33
C PHE A 134 -20.07 -2.09 -12.77
N THR A 135 -21.35 -2.31 -13.09
CA THR A 135 -21.91 -1.91 -14.39
C THR A 135 -21.81 -0.40 -14.60
N ASN A 136 -22.11 0.37 -13.55
CA ASN A 136 -22.04 1.84 -13.51
C ASN A 136 -21.25 2.27 -12.26
N PRO A 137 -19.90 2.36 -12.34
CA PRO A 137 -19.06 2.68 -11.19
C PRO A 137 -19.39 4.01 -10.51
N GLU A 138 -19.84 5.01 -11.26
CA GLU A 138 -20.23 6.33 -10.77
C GLU A 138 -21.38 6.27 -9.75
N HIS A 139 -22.33 5.34 -9.91
CA HIS A 139 -23.44 5.19 -8.95
C HIS A 139 -22.94 4.76 -7.56
N SER A 140 -21.80 4.07 -7.48
CA SER A 140 -21.21 3.66 -6.19
C SER A 140 -20.63 4.83 -5.39
N LEU A 141 -20.55 6.02 -5.99
CA LEU A 141 -20.00 7.24 -5.40
C LEU A 141 -21.07 8.28 -5.06
N GLU A 142 -22.34 8.01 -5.36
CA GLU A 142 -23.46 8.91 -5.05
C GLU A 142 -23.57 9.16 -3.54
N GLY A 143 -23.82 10.42 -3.14
CA GLY A 143 -23.88 10.86 -1.74
C GLY A 143 -22.51 11.05 -1.07
N LEU A 144 -21.42 10.59 -1.68
CA LEU A 144 -20.09 10.72 -1.09
C LEU A 144 -19.59 12.18 -1.03
N SER A 145 -20.13 13.05 -1.89
CA SER A 145 -19.84 14.50 -1.91
C SER A 145 -20.34 15.25 -0.67
N ASP A 146 -21.25 14.66 0.10
CA ASP A 146 -21.77 15.27 1.33
C ASP A 146 -20.79 15.14 2.50
N PHE A 147 -19.76 14.30 2.34
CA PHE A 147 -18.67 14.12 3.28
C PHE A 147 -17.46 14.96 2.87
N SER A 148 -16.71 15.45 3.86
CA SER A 148 -15.44 16.16 3.60
C SER A 148 -14.24 15.23 3.55
N HIS A 149 -14.30 14.06 4.19
CA HIS A 149 -13.15 13.18 4.37
C HIS A 149 -13.50 11.71 4.16
N LEU A 150 -12.50 10.94 3.69
CA LEU A 150 -12.62 9.51 3.41
C LEU A 150 -11.51 8.71 4.09
N TRP A 151 -11.87 7.53 4.55
CA TRP A 151 -10.92 6.43 4.74
C TRP A 151 -10.67 5.73 3.41
N LEU A 152 -9.40 5.68 3.02
CA LEU A 152 -8.92 4.85 1.92
C LEU A 152 -8.24 3.61 2.47
N ILE A 153 -8.71 2.44 2.05
CA ILE A 153 -8.08 1.17 2.31
C ILE A 153 -7.44 0.69 1.02
N TYR A 154 -6.13 0.45 1.04
CA TYR A 154 -5.37 0.17 -0.18
C TYR A 154 -4.28 -0.86 0.04
N HIS A 155 -3.76 -1.42 -1.05
CA HIS A 155 -2.74 -2.46 -1.02
C HIS A 155 -1.34 -1.88 -1.26
N PHE A 156 -0.36 -2.17 -0.38
CA PHE A 156 1.05 -1.84 -0.59
C PHE A 156 1.69 -2.73 -1.67
N HIS A 157 1.21 -2.62 -2.91
CA HIS A 157 1.57 -3.46 -4.06
C HIS A 157 3.08 -3.52 -4.38
N ARG A 158 3.84 -2.47 -4.03
CA ARG A 158 5.31 -2.47 -4.22
C ARG A 158 6.07 -3.09 -3.05
N ASN A 159 5.41 -3.57 -2.01
CA ASN A 159 6.07 -4.22 -0.89
C ASN A 159 6.28 -5.73 -1.16
N SER A 160 7.44 -6.09 -1.71
CA SER A 160 7.80 -7.46 -2.03
C SER A 160 8.55 -8.22 -0.92
N ALA A 161 8.85 -7.55 0.20
CA ALA A 161 9.68 -8.15 1.24
C ALA A 161 8.86 -9.00 2.22
N HIS A 162 9.42 -10.15 2.62
CA HIS A 162 8.85 -10.96 3.68
C HIS A 162 8.66 -10.13 4.96
N PRO A 163 7.46 -10.14 5.56
CA PRO A 163 7.17 -9.36 6.75
C PRO A 163 8.01 -9.85 7.91
N LYS A 164 8.57 -8.91 8.68
CA LYS A 164 9.34 -9.20 9.90
C LYS A 164 8.48 -8.87 11.11
N ALA A 165 8.58 -9.69 12.16
CA ALA A 165 7.88 -9.44 13.42
C ALA A 165 8.25 -8.09 14.07
N LYS A 166 9.50 -7.63 13.88
CA LYS A 166 9.98 -6.33 14.35
C LYS A 166 10.48 -5.46 13.21
N VAL A 167 10.22 -4.16 13.29
CA VAL A 167 10.65 -3.13 12.33
C VAL A 167 11.36 -2.00 13.07
N ALA A 168 12.10 -1.15 12.36
CA ALA A 168 12.76 0.04 12.93
C ALA A 168 12.08 1.32 12.39
N PRO A 169 11.08 1.87 13.10
CA PRO A 169 10.41 3.09 12.69
C PRO A 169 11.39 4.26 12.60
N PRO A 170 11.23 5.17 11.62
CA PRO A 170 12.19 6.26 11.43
C PRO A 170 12.28 7.27 12.56
N ARG A 171 11.23 7.41 13.38
CA ARG A 171 11.24 8.25 14.58
C ARG A 171 11.97 7.62 15.77
N LEU A 172 12.28 6.32 15.69
CA LEU A 172 12.84 5.55 16.81
C LEU A 172 14.37 5.38 16.72
N GLY A 173 15.06 6.19 15.90
CA GLY A 173 16.52 6.27 15.87
C GLY A 173 17.29 4.98 15.49
N GLY A 174 16.60 3.91 15.10
CA GLY A 174 17.20 2.61 14.78
C GLY A 174 16.84 1.48 15.74
N GLU A 175 16.22 1.76 16.90
CA GLU A 175 15.70 0.66 17.72
C GLU A 175 14.51 -0.02 17.02
N ARG A 176 14.15 -1.22 17.49
CA ARG A 176 13.15 -2.07 16.85
C ARG A 176 11.97 -2.34 17.76
N VAL A 177 10.77 -2.18 17.22
CA VAL A 177 9.49 -2.47 17.88
C VAL A 177 8.67 -3.47 17.06
N GLY A 178 7.66 -4.08 17.68
CA GLY A 178 6.77 -5.03 17.00
C GLY A 178 6.01 -4.36 15.85
N VAL A 179 5.85 -5.04 14.71
CA VAL A 179 5.25 -4.46 13.50
C VAL A 179 3.85 -3.88 13.73
N PHE A 180 3.03 -4.52 14.56
CA PHE A 180 1.68 -4.09 14.88
C PHE A 180 1.60 -2.85 15.81
N SER A 181 2.71 -2.47 16.43
CA SER A 181 2.82 -1.18 17.13
C SER A 181 3.16 -0.01 16.20
N THR A 182 3.15 -0.24 14.88
CA THR A 182 3.60 0.70 13.85
C THR A 182 2.66 0.72 12.65
N ARG A 183 2.79 1.76 11.81
CA ARG A 183 2.17 1.85 10.48
C ARG A 183 3.09 1.40 9.34
N SER A 184 4.00 0.46 9.60
CA SER A 184 4.93 -0.04 8.58
C SER A 184 4.20 -0.77 7.44
N PRO A 185 4.57 -0.53 6.17
CA PRO A 185 4.01 -1.27 5.03
C PRO A 185 4.50 -2.74 4.99
N HIS A 186 5.61 -3.06 5.66
CA HIS A 186 6.17 -4.41 5.77
C HIS A 186 5.45 -5.25 6.84
N ARG A 187 4.23 -5.71 6.52
CA ARG A 187 3.33 -6.43 7.43
C ARG A 187 2.67 -7.65 6.74
N PRO A 188 2.16 -8.64 7.50
CA PRO A 188 1.58 -9.87 6.93
C PRO A 188 0.47 -9.62 5.90
N CYS A 189 -0.48 -8.75 6.25
CA CYS A 189 -1.47 -8.22 5.32
C CYS A 189 -1.05 -6.80 4.94
N PRO A 190 -0.46 -6.57 3.75
CA PRO A 190 0.06 -5.28 3.31
C PRO A 190 -1.05 -4.27 2.95
N ILE A 191 -1.94 -4.01 3.91
CA ILE A 191 -3.05 -3.07 3.81
C ILE A 191 -2.63 -1.74 4.46
N GLY A 192 -2.78 -0.67 3.70
CA GLY A 192 -2.67 0.71 4.13
C GLY A 192 -4.03 1.31 4.45
N LEU A 193 -4.01 2.35 5.29
CA LEU A 193 -5.18 3.10 5.72
C LEU A 193 -4.78 4.57 5.77
N SER A 194 -5.47 5.41 5.02
CA SER A 194 -5.22 6.85 4.98
C SER A 194 -6.52 7.62 5.10
N LEU A 195 -6.51 8.65 5.94
CA LEU A 195 -7.57 9.67 5.99
C LEU A 195 -7.20 10.76 4.99
N VAL A 196 -8.11 11.06 4.08
CA VAL A 196 -7.93 12.04 3.00
C VAL A 196 -9.09 13.02 2.97
N GLU A 197 -8.87 14.20 2.41
CA GLU A 197 -9.91 15.23 2.23
C GLU A 197 -10.43 15.18 0.78
N ILE A 198 -11.74 15.16 0.59
CA ILE A 198 -12.36 15.17 -0.74
C ILE A 198 -12.26 16.57 -1.32
N GLU A 199 -11.70 16.67 -2.53
CA GLU A 199 -11.73 17.91 -3.30
C GLU A 199 -12.93 17.91 -4.26
N LYS A 200 -13.13 16.81 -4.99
CA LYS A 200 -14.13 16.73 -6.05
C LYS A 200 -14.44 15.28 -6.41
N ILE A 201 -15.69 15.00 -6.76
CA ILE A 201 -16.10 13.71 -7.34
C ILE A 201 -16.72 13.98 -8.71
N GLU A 202 -16.21 13.29 -9.73
CA GLU A 202 -16.72 13.38 -11.10
C GLU A 202 -16.68 12.01 -11.76
N ASN A 203 -17.83 11.56 -12.28
CA ASN A 203 -17.98 10.24 -12.87
C ASN A 203 -17.50 9.14 -11.90
N ALA A 204 -16.65 8.24 -12.37
CA ALA A 204 -16.01 7.19 -11.59
C ALA A 204 -14.68 7.63 -10.94
N THR A 205 -14.46 8.94 -10.73
CA THR A 205 -13.19 9.50 -10.22
C THR A 205 -13.39 10.37 -8.99
N ILE A 206 -12.53 10.17 -7.99
CA ILE A 206 -12.47 11.00 -6.77
C ILE A 206 -11.14 11.75 -6.77
N SER A 207 -11.18 13.08 -6.79
CA SER A 207 -10.04 13.94 -6.49
C SER A 207 -9.97 14.21 -4.99
N PHE A 208 -8.79 14.09 -4.41
CA PHE A 208 -8.60 14.26 -2.97
C PHE A 208 -7.24 14.87 -2.63
N PHE A 209 -7.14 15.38 -1.40
CA PHE A 209 -5.97 15.95 -0.77
C PHE A 209 -5.45 15.05 0.36
N GLY A 210 -4.12 15.03 0.53
CA GLY A 210 -3.44 14.21 1.54
C GLY A 210 -3.06 12.82 1.04
N THR A 211 -1.83 12.69 0.53
CA THR A 211 -1.35 11.44 -0.08
C THR A 211 -0.09 10.91 0.60
N ASP A 212 -0.09 9.61 0.91
CA ASP A 212 1.07 8.82 1.35
C ASP A 212 1.24 7.52 0.54
N MET A 213 0.75 7.54 -0.71
CA MET A 213 0.74 6.41 -1.63
C MET A 213 1.61 6.66 -2.86
N VAL A 214 2.19 5.58 -3.38
CA VAL A 214 2.89 5.58 -4.67
C VAL A 214 1.86 5.55 -5.80
N ASP A 215 2.18 6.17 -6.94
CA ASP A 215 1.36 6.10 -8.15
C ASP A 215 1.11 4.64 -8.58
N GLY A 216 -0.13 4.37 -8.97
CA GLY A 216 -0.61 3.03 -9.34
C GLY A 216 -1.02 2.16 -8.16
N THR A 217 -1.16 2.73 -6.95
CA THR A 217 -1.56 1.96 -5.76
C THR A 217 -2.99 1.41 -5.91
N PRO A 218 -3.22 0.09 -5.79
CA PRO A 218 -4.57 -0.47 -5.87
C PRO A 218 -5.42 -0.11 -4.66
N VAL A 219 -6.64 0.40 -4.88
CA VAL A 219 -7.64 0.64 -3.85
C VAL A 219 -8.41 -0.64 -3.58
N LEU A 220 -8.59 -0.97 -2.30
CA LEU A 220 -9.38 -2.11 -1.87
C LEU A 220 -10.79 -1.68 -1.44
N ASP A 221 -10.90 -0.55 -0.72
CA ASP A 221 -12.17 -0.06 -0.20
C ASP A 221 -12.12 1.45 0.11
N ILE A 222 -13.30 2.09 0.14
CA ILE A 222 -13.49 3.53 0.41
C ILE A 222 -14.64 3.65 1.40
N LYS A 223 -14.44 4.41 2.49
CA LYS A 223 -15.48 4.65 3.51
C LYS A 223 -15.52 6.13 3.89
N PRO A 224 -16.71 6.71 4.15
CA PRO A 224 -16.79 8.05 4.71
C PRO A 224 -16.14 8.08 6.10
N TYR A 225 -15.43 9.16 6.41
CA TYR A 225 -14.96 9.42 7.76
C TYR A 225 -16.08 10.07 8.58
N ILE A 226 -16.44 9.45 9.69
CA ILE A 226 -17.49 9.95 10.58
C ILE A 226 -16.87 10.14 11.97
N PRO A 227 -16.61 11.39 12.41
CA PRO A 227 -15.96 11.66 13.69
C PRO A 227 -16.63 10.97 14.88
N TYR A 228 -17.94 10.85 14.87
CA TYR A 228 -18.69 10.21 15.96
C TYR A 228 -18.36 8.71 16.14
N TYR A 229 -18.08 7.99 15.05
CA TYR A 229 -17.74 6.56 15.08
C TYR A 229 -16.23 6.33 15.10
N ASP A 230 -15.48 7.15 14.37
CA ASP A 230 -14.05 6.95 14.12
C ASP A 230 -13.15 7.65 15.14
N ALA A 231 -13.62 8.74 15.75
CA ALA A 231 -12.91 9.37 16.85
C ALA A 231 -13.37 8.73 18.18
N PRO A 232 -12.43 8.38 19.08
CA PRO A 232 -12.80 7.80 20.36
C PRO A 232 -13.62 8.80 21.18
N ALA A 233 -14.77 8.33 21.68
CA ALA A 233 -15.65 9.14 22.52
C ALA A 233 -14.91 9.61 23.79
N LEU A 234 -14.96 10.91 24.04
CA LEU A 234 -14.42 11.54 25.25
C LEU A 234 -15.45 11.43 26.38
N SER A 235 -15.44 10.35 27.15
CA SER A 235 -16.13 10.35 28.44
C SER A 235 -15.27 11.14 29.43
N ILE A 236 -15.61 12.40 29.67
CA ILE A 236 -15.12 13.11 30.86
C ILE A 236 -15.90 12.55 32.05
N ASP A 237 -15.14 11.95 32.97
CA ASP A 237 -15.46 11.53 34.34
C ASP A 237 -16.01 10.13 34.67
N SER A 238 -15.34 9.57 35.69
CA SER A 238 -15.81 8.61 36.70
C SER A 238 -15.88 7.12 36.32
N GLY A 239 -14.75 6.42 36.41
CA GLY A 239 -14.79 5.07 36.97
C GLY A 239 -14.93 3.88 36.01
N ARG A 240 -14.34 3.92 34.80
CA ARG A 240 -13.77 2.68 34.26
C ARG A 240 -12.49 2.35 35.05
N ALA A 241 -12.70 1.93 36.29
CA ALA A 241 -11.73 1.08 36.95
C ALA A 241 -11.45 -0.06 35.98
N SER A 242 -10.17 -0.27 35.65
CA SER A 242 -9.68 -1.61 35.32
C SER A 242 -9.87 -2.50 36.55
N ALA A 243 -11.11 -2.76 36.95
CA ALA A 243 -11.45 -3.95 37.68
C ALA A 243 -11.44 -5.04 36.61
N VAL A 244 -10.33 -5.78 36.58
CA VAL A 244 -10.30 -7.11 35.98
C VAL A 244 -11.49 -7.86 36.57
N PRO A 245 -12.57 -8.14 35.81
CA PRO A 245 -13.49 -9.17 36.27
C PRO A 245 -12.70 -10.46 36.08
N ASN A 246 -12.63 -11.31 37.11
CA ASN A 246 -12.23 -12.70 36.95
C ASN A 246 -12.96 -13.24 35.72
N GLU A 247 -12.22 -13.48 34.62
CA GLU A 247 -12.79 -14.07 33.42
C GLU A 247 -13.22 -15.49 33.76
N THR A 248 -14.51 -15.64 34.02
CA THR A 248 -15.17 -16.91 33.73
C THR A 248 -15.37 -16.89 32.22
N SER A 249 -14.55 -17.67 31.52
CA SER A 249 -14.42 -17.79 30.07
C SER A 249 -15.67 -18.35 29.39
N LEU A 250 -16.82 -17.68 29.50
CA LEU A 250 -18.11 -18.20 29.02
C LEU A 250 -18.98 -17.23 28.23
N ASP A 251 -18.61 -15.95 28.11
CA ASP A 251 -19.43 -14.97 27.37
C ASP A 251 -18.96 -14.71 25.92
N PHE A 252 -18.04 -15.54 25.40
CA PHE A 252 -17.48 -15.35 24.05
C PHE A 252 -18.34 -15.95 22.93
N TYR A 253 -19.43 -16.65 23.27
CA TYR A 253 -20.33 -17.26 22.31
C TYR A 253 -21.79 -17.00 22.69
N ASP A 254 -22.31 -15.83 22.31
CA ASP A 254 -23.72 -15.79 21.93
C ASP A 254 -23.95 -14.85 20.75
N SER A 255 -24.16 -15.50 19.59
CA SER A 255 -25.03 -15.10 18.48
C SER A 255 -25.08 -13.61 18.07
N ARG A 256 -23.93 -12.99 17.77
CA ARG A 256 -23.92 -11.87 16.83
C ARG A 256 -23.84 -12.41 15.40
N GLN A 257 -24.98 -12.43 14.71
CA GLN A 257 -24.98 -12.43 13.24
C GLN A 257 -24.32 -11.13 12.76
N GLU A 258 -23.60 -11.19 11.65
CA GLU A 258 -23.00 -10.02 11.03
C GLU A 258 -24.11 -8.99 10.72
N PRO A 259 -23.97 -7.72 11.13
CA PRO A 259 -24.95 -6.69 10.79
C PRO A 259 -25.01 -6.59 9.26
N ASP A 260 -26.20 -6.76 8.71
CA ASP A 260 -26.55 -6.76 7.29
C ASP A 260 -26.58 -5.35 6.66
N GLY A 261 -26.02 -4.35 7.35
CA GLY A 261 -25.78 -3.01 6.81
C GLY A 261 -27.02 -2.10 6.77
N GLU A 262 -28.16 -2.51 7.34
CA GLU A 262 -29.30 -1.62 7.53
C GLU A 262 -29.24 -0.96 8.92
N GLU A 263 -29.07 0.37 8.96
CA GLU A 263 -29.13 1.16 10.19
C GLU A 263 -30.57 1.22 10.69
N SER A 264 -30.82 0.82 11.94
CA SER A 264 -32.14 0.95 12.56
C SER A 264 -32.48 2.42 12.89
N ASP A 265 -33.75 2.80 12.76
CA ASP A 265 -34.34 4.16 12.96
C ASP A 265 -34.00 4.90 14.29
N LEU A 266 -33.27 4.27 15.21
CA LEU A 266 -33.00 4.81 16.55
C LEU A 266 -31.79 5.76 16.61
N GLU A 267 -30.99 5.90 15.55
CA GLU A 267 -29.79 6.79 15.53
C GLU A 267 -30.05 8.21 14.98
N LEU A 268 -31.28 8.52 14.55
CA LEU A 268 -31.62 9.75 13.83
C LEU A 268 -31.53 11.06 14.66
N TYR A 269 -31.28 11.00 15.96
CA TYR A 269 -31.26 12.19 16.85
C TYR A 269 -29.88 12.79 17.14
N GLY A 270 -28.77 12.20 16.65
CA GLY A 270 -27.41 12.64 17.01
C GLY A 270 -26.74 13.66 16.09
N ALA A 271 -27.20 13.80 14.84
CA ALA A 271 -26.44 14.51 13.80
C ALA A 271 -26.64 16.05 13.77
N ALA A 272 -27.64 16.58 14.49
CA ALA A 272 -27.95 18.00 14.50
C ALA A 272 -27.28 18.73 15.68
N GLY A 273 -25.94 18.91 15.64
CA GLY A 273 -25.28 19.46 16.84
C GLY A 273 -23.87 20.03 16.73
N TYR A 274 -23.29 20.27 15.56
CA TYR A 274 -22.01 21.01 15.49
C TYR A 274 -21.98 22.02 14.34
N ALA A 275 -22.72 23.11 14.54
CA ALA A 275 -22.52 24.33 13.77
C ALA A 275 -21.39 25.15 14.40
N GLY A 276 -20.33 25.39 13.60
CA GLY A 276 -19.45 26.53 13.75
C GLY A 276 -18.30 26.39 14.75
N ASN A 277 -17.09 26.17 14.23
CA ASN A 277 -15.97 27.03 14.60
C ASN A 277 -14.90 27.03 13.49
N ASN A 278 -14.70 28.20 12.90
CA ASN A 278 -13.52 28.53 12.10
C ASN A 278 -12.27 28.34 12.99
N MET A 279 -11.42 27.38 12.64
CA MET A 279 -10.10 27.21 13.25
C MET A 279 -9.04 27.32 12.15
N SER A 280 -8.16 28.28 12.36
CA SER A 280 -6.99 28.60 11.57
C SER A 280 -6.10 27.38 11.35
N SER A 281 -5.57 27.26 10.13
CA SER A 281 -4.58 26.27 9.72
C SER A 281 -3.29 26.37 10.54
N ASP A 282 -2.64 25.22 10.75
CA ASP A 282 -1.24 25.01 11.17
C ASP A 282 -0.94 24.52 12.60
N ALA A 283 -1.85 23.80 13.25
CA ALA A 283 -1.49 23.00 14.43
C ALA A 283 -1.93 21.55 14.28
N ILE A 284 -0.96 20.63 14.38
CA ILE A 284 -1.21 19.20 14.65
C ILE A 284 -1.98 19.15 15.97
N LEU A 285 -3.30 18.96 15.91
CA LEU A 285 -4.11 18.81 17.11
C LEU A 285 -3.57 17.62 17.92
N PRO A 286 -3.28 17.78 19.22
CA PRO A 286 -2.88 16.67 20.05
C PRO A 286 -3.98 15.60 20.04
N PRO A 287 -3.64 14.32 20.24
CA PRO A 287 -4.66 13.28 20.39
C PRO A 287 -5.65 13.72 21.49
N PRO A 288 -6.96 13.39 21.33
CA PRO A 288 -7.93 13.62 22.39
C PRO A 288 -7.36 13.05 23.69
N SER A 289 -7.52 13.74 24.83
CA SER A 289 -6.84 13.43 26.10
C SER A 289 -7.01 11.98 26.60
N ALA A 290 -7.98 11.23 26.06
CA ALA A 290 -8.21 9.82 26.30
C ALA A 290 -7.34 8.84 25.47
N VAL A 291 -6.68 9.30 24.39
CA VAL A 291 -5.91 8.45 23.48
C VAL A 291 -4.44 8.44 23.87
N ARG A 292 -3.95 7.28 24.31
CA ARG A 292 -2.54 7.09 24.64
C ARG A 292 -1.71 6.83 23.39
N VAL A 293 -0.78 7.74 23.10
CA VAL A 293 0.20 7.61 22.02
C VAL A 293 1.61 7.64 22.62
N PRO A 294 2.51 6.70 22.27
CA PRO A 294 3.89 6.76 22.73
C PRO A 294 4.62 8.04 22.29
N ASN A 295 5.45 8.61 23.16
CA ASN A 295 6.16 9.87 22.90
C ASN A 295 7.00 9.85 21.62
N TRP A 296 7.60 8.71 21.27
CA TRP A 296 8.39 8.57 20.04
C TRP A 296 7.55 8.69 18.76
N VAL A 297 6.24 8.44 18.83
CA VAL A 297 5.31 8.68 17.73
C VAL A 297 4.95 10.15 17.65
N VAL A 298 4.75 10.82 18.78
CA VAL A 298 4.38 12.26 18.84
C VAL A 298 5.56 13.17 18.52
N ALA A 299 6.80 12.73 18.81
CA ALA A 299 8.02 13.47 18.52
C ALA A 299 8.11 13.82 17.03
N SER A 300 8.01 15.12 16.74
CA SER A 300 8.15 15.68 15.40
C SER A 300 9.50 16.37 15.29
N ASN A 301 10.44 15.75 14.57
CA ASN A 301 11.66 16.42 14.15
C ASN A 301 11.38 17.01 12.77
N ARG A 302 11.14 18.33 12.72
CA ARG A 302 11.03 19.08 11.47
C ARG A 302 12.38 19.68 11.09
N LEU A 303 12.72 19.58 9.81
CA LEU A 303 13.90 20.21 9.24
C LEU A 303 13.57 21.61 8.74
N SER A 304 14.53 22.53 8.80
CA SER A 304 14.41 23.81 8.10
C SER A 304 14.72 23.64 6.61
N VAL A 305 13.77 23.99 5.75
CA VAL A 305 13.92 23.85 4.29
C VAL A 305 14.37 25.19 3.68
N CYS A 306 15.52 25.17 3.02
CA CYS A 306 16.08 26.32 2.30
C CYS A 306 16.18 26.01 0.81
N PHE A 307 16.17 27.05 -0.02
CA PHE A 307 16.36 26.94 -1.47
C PHE A 307 17.52 27.85 -1.86
N ASN A 308 18.42 27.36 -2.70
CA ASN A 308 19.44 28.23 -3.29
C ASN A 308 18.84 29.06 -4.44
N GLU A 309 19.54 30.12 -4.85
CA GLU A 309 19.10 31.02 -5.93
C GLU A 309 18.80 30.26 -7.23
N HIS A 310 19.60 29.22 -7.53
CA HIS A 310 19.40 28.39 -8.71
C HIS A 310 18.07 27.62 -8.69
N ALA A 311 17.75 26.95 -7.58
CA ALA A 311 16.49 26.22 -7.42
C ALA A 311 15.29 27.16 -7.41
N GLU A 312 15.41 28.37 -6.82
CA GLU A 312 14.34 29.36 -6.84
C GLU A 312 14.04 29.87 -8.26
N ALA A 313 15.07 30.09 -9.08
CA ALA A 313 14.90 30.44 -10.48
C ALA A 313 14.20 29.30 -11.26
N GLN A 314 14.60 28.05 -11.05
CA GLN A 314 14.01 26.88 -11.69
C GLN A 314 12.54 26.66 -11.30
N LEU A 315 12.18 26.86 -10.03
CA LEU A 315 10.79 26.75 -9.59
C LEU A 315 9.88 27.78 -10.29
N LYS A 316 10.37 29.01 -10.46
CA LYS A 316 9.62 30.07 -11.16
C LYS A 316 9.44 29.74 -12.64
N GLU A 317 10.49 29.23 -13.29
CA GLU A 317 10.44 28.82 -14.70
C GLU A 317 9.48 27.65 -14.93
N LEU A 318 9.50 26.65 -14.04
CA LEU A 318 8.69 25.44 -14.15
C LEU A 318 7.27 25.59 -13.59
N GLN A 319 6.94 26.75 -12.99
CA GLN A 319 5.65 27.02 -12.33
C GLN A 319 5.26 25.97 -11.27
N VAL A 320 6.24 25.42 -10.55
CA VAL A 320 6.00 24.41 -9.51
C VAL A 320 5.77 25.09 -8.16
N GLU A 321 4.72 24.66 -7.45
CA GLU A 321 4.46 25.13 -6.10
C GLU A 321 5.55 24.67 -5.11
N LYS A 322 6.22 25.65 -4.51
CA LYS A 322 7.29 25.44 -3.52
C LYS A 322 6.79 24.68 -2.28
N GLN A 323 5.53 24.91 -1.89
CA GLN A 323 4.97 24.43 -0.62
C GLN A 323 4.97 22.90 -0.52
N CYS A 324 4.60 22.20 -1.59
CA CYS A 324 4.61 20.73 -1.62
C CYS A 324 6.01 20.15 -1.35
N ILE A 325 7.05 20.77 -1.90
CA ILE A 325 8.45 20.34 -1.69
C ILE A 325 8.87 20.61 -0.25
N VAL A 326 8.49 21.76 0.30
CA VAL A 326 8.78 22.12 1.70
C VAL A 326 8.17 21.10 2.65
N GLU A 327 6.88 20.84 2.53
CA GLU A 327 6.14 19.92 3.42
C GLU A 327 6.76 18.50 3.45
N ILE A 328 7.14 17.96 2.29
CA ILE A 328 7.82 16.66 2.18
C ILE A 328 9.18 16.70 2.88
N LEU A 329 9.98 17.74 2.61
CA LEU A 329 11.35 17.85 3.11
C LEU A 329 11.43 18.14 4.60
N GLU A 330 10.51 18.95 5.13
CA GLU A 330 10.40 19.24 6.56
C GLU A 330 10.23 17.96 7.37
N ALA A 331 9.43 17.01 6.88
CA ALA A 331 9.16 15.75 7.57
C ALA A 331 10.28 14.69 7.45
N ASP A 332 11.41 15.04 6.82
CA ASP A 332 12.53 14.18 6.46
C ASP A 332 12.09 12.88 5.74
N PRO A 333 12.10 12.87 4.39
CA PRO A 333 11.67 11.71 3.60
C PRO A 333 12.65 10.53 3.65
N ARG A 334 13.84 10.68 4.24
CA ARG A 334 14.89 9.65 4.20
C ARG A 334 14.57 8.48 5.14
N SER A 335 14.93 7.26 4.74
CA SER A 335 14.85 6.11 5.65
C SER A 335 15.92 6.20 6.74
N VAL A 336 15.74 5.49 7.87
CA VAL A 336 16.78 5.38 8.91
C VAL A 336 18.13 4.99 8.32
N TYR A 337 18.11 3.98 7.44
CA TYR A 337 19.28 3.49 6.73
C TYR A 337 20.00 4.57 5.92
N LEU A 338 19.25 5.43 5.21
CA LEU A 338 19.86 6.50 4.42
C LEU A 338 20.53 7.55 5.32
N ARG A 339 19.91 7.90 6.44
CA ARG A 339 20.49 8.85 7.41
C ARG A 339 21.77 8.31 8.05
N THR A 340 21.79 7.02 8.40
CA THR A 340 22.93 6.42 9.11
C THR A 340 24.09 6.06 8.19
N LYS A 341 23.82 5.55 6.99
CA LYS A 341 24.87 5.03 6.10
C LYS A 341 25.54 6.11 5.24
N TYR A 342 24.81 7.16 4.87
CA TYR A 342 25.28 8.11 3.85
C TYR A 342 25.45 9.56 4.33
N GLY A 343 25.18 9.88 5.61
CA GLY A 343 25.44 11.20 6.21
C GLY A 343 24.91 12.40 5.39
N SER A 344 25.56 13.56 5.54
CA SER A 344 25.26 14.80 4.81
C SER A 344 25.56 14.67 3.30
N GLN A 345 24.71 13.96 2.56
CA GLN A 345 24.84 13.81 1.11
C GLN A 345 23.52 14.05 0.37
N ILE A 346 23.68 14.27 -0.93
CA ILE A 346 22.63 14.65 -1.87
C ILE A 346 21.53 13.58 -1.89
N PHE A 347 20.28 14.04 -1.81
CA PHE A 347 19.09 13.24 -1.94
C PHE A 347 18.28 13.76 -3.12
N THR A 348 17.91 12.86 -4.02
CA THR A 348 17.11 13.19 -5.20
C THR A 348 15.83 12.39 -5.17
N PHE A 349 14.70 13.01 -5.50
CA PHE A 349 13.42 12.34 -5.63
C PHE A 349 12.60 12.97 -6.76
N GLN A 350 11.62 12.21 -7.25
CA GLN A 350 10.67 12.67 -8.26
C GLN A 350 9.37 13.09 -7.60
N LEU A 351 8.82 14.20 -8.10
CA LEU A 351 7.51 14.71 -7.73
C LEU A 351 6.80 15.13 -9.02
N SER A 352 5.84 14.33 -9.46
CA SER A 352 5.16 14.47 -10.75
C SER A 352 6.19 14.60 -11.89
N GLU A 353 6.14 15.67 -12.67
CA GLU A 353 6.98 15.94 -13.82
C GLU A 353 8.36 16.52 -13.49
N VAL A 354 8.69 16.69 -12.20
CA VAL A 354 9.99 17.24 -11.78
C VAL A 354 10.80 16.29 -10.92
N THR A 355 12.12 16.45 -11.02
CA THR A 355 13.11 15.86 -10.14
C THR A 355 13.68 16.95 -9.24
N VAL A 356 13.57 16.73 -7.93
CA VAL A 356 14.10 17.64 -6.90
C VAL A 356 15.37 17.03 -6.32
N THR A 357 16.43 17.82 -6.28
CA THR A 357 17.72 17.45 -5.68
C THR A 357 18.03 18.38 -4.52
N CYS A 358 18.23 17.80 -3.34
CA CYS A 358 18.51 18.53 -2.11
C CYS A 358 19.69 17.94 -1.35
N LYS A 359 20.30 18.75 -0.48
CA LYS A 359 21.41 18.35 0.39
C LYS A 359 20.97 18.51 1.84
N PHE A 360 21.09 17.43 2.61
CA PHE A 360 20.79 17.44 4.04
C PHE A 360 22.03 17.78 4.85
N ASP A 361 21.85 18.62 5.87
CA ASP A 361 22.80 18.85 6.94
C ASP A 361 22.18 18.44 8.27
N ASP A 362 22.47 17.20 8.68
CA ASP A 362 21.95 16.60 9.90
C ASP A 362 22.44 17.32 11.17
N LYS A 363 23.58 18.03 11.13
CA LYS A 363 24.08 18.79 12.29
C LYS A 363 23.31 20.07 12.50
N ALA A 364 22.95 20.74 11.41
CA ALA A 364 22.19 21.99 11.43
C ALA A 364 20.66 21.75 11.40
N ALA A 365 20.20 20.50 11.25
CA ALA A 365 18.80 20.16 11.01
C ALA A 365 18.19 20.93 9.82
N THR A 366 19.00 21.14 8.78
CA THR A 366 18.59 21.88 7.58
C THR A 366 18.65 21.01 6.34
N VAL A 367 17.83 21.35 5.35
CA VAL A 367 17.87 20.77 4.02
C VAL A 367 17.83 21.88 2.99
N THR A 368 18.83 21.90 2.10
CA THR A 368 18.92 22.88 1.04
C THR A 368 18.55 22.24 -0.29
N VAL A 369 17.50 22.72 -0.94
CA VAL A 369 17.19 22.38 -2.33
C VAL A 369 18.20 23.06 -3.23
N VAL A 370 18.91 22.26 -4.01
CA VAL A 370 20.04 22.70 -4.85
C VAL A 370 19.64 22.82 -6.31
N GLN A 371 18.72 21.97 -6.76
CA GLN A 371 18.27 21.92 -8.16
C GLN A 371 16.85 21.34 -8.26
N VAL A 372 16.06 21.89 -9.17
CA VAL A 372 14.76 21.37 -9.61
C VAL A 372 14.78 21.32 -11.13
N ARG A 373 14.53 20.14 -11.71
CA ARG A 373 14.55 19.95 -13.17
C ARG A 373 13.33 19.19 -13.64
N ARG A 374 12.91 19.40 -14.89
CA ARG A 374 11.88 18.58 -15.53
C ARG A 374 12.40 17.17 -15.78
N ASN A 375 11.53 16.17 -15.68
CA ASN A 375 11.89 14.79 -16.01
C ASN A 375 12.07 14.66 -17.53
N GLU A 376 13.23 14.19 -17.98
CA GLU A 376 13.57 14.19 -19.42
C GLU A 376 12.85 13.11 -20.25
N ASN A 377 11.96 12.27 -19.69
CA ASN A 377 11.28 11.18 -20.42
C ASN A 377 9.95 10.70 -19.78
N VAL A 378 9.04 11.60 -19.41
CA VAL A 378 7.70 11.18 -18.95
C VAL A 378 6.67 11.55 -20.02
N GLN A 379 5.96 10.55 -20.54
CA GLN A 379 4.74 10.78 -21.31
C GLN A 379 3.75 11.46 -20.35
N VAL A 380 3.52 12.75 -20.61
CA VAL A 380 2.62 13.61 -19.83
C VAL A 380 1.23 12.99 -19.84
N VAL A 381 0.82 12.39 -18.72
CA VAL A 381 -0.60 12.20 -18.42
C VAL A 381 -1.03 13.52 -17.79
N ALA A 382 -1.48 14.45 -18.64
CA ALA A 382 -1.93 15.76 -18.21
C ALA A 382 -3.05 15.59 -17.17
N LEU A 383 -2.81 16.07 -15.95
CA LEU A 383 -3.82 16.25 -14.91
C LEU A 383 -4.49 17.62 -15.09
N ASP A 384 -4.85 17.98 -16.33
CA ASP A 384 -5.55 19.22 -16.62
C ASP A 384 -7.00 18.91 -16.98
N GLY A 385 -7.84 18.86 -15.95
CA GLY A 385 -9.27 19.04 -16.06
C GLY A 385 -9.59 20.52 -16.16
N ASP A 386 -9.29 21.15 -17.29
CA ASP A 386 -9.89 22.44 -17.63
C ASP A 386 -10.11 22.52 -19.16
N GLN A 387 -11.33 22.17 -19.58
CA GLN A 387 -11.88 22.73 -20.81
C GLN A 387 -13.15 23.50 -20.46
N ARG A 388 -12.95 24.79 -20.19
CA ARG A 388 -13.95 25.82 -20.45
C ARG A 388 -13.99 26.15 -21.95
N SER A 389 -15.22 26.37 -22.43
CA SER A 389 -15.68 26.93 -23.71
C SER A 389 -15.56 26.01 -24.95
N ALA A 390 -16.61 25.81 -25.77
CA ALA A 390 -17.71 26.71 -26.15
C ALA A 390 -19.04 25.98 -26.37
#